data_AF-A0A1A9BBJ5-F1
#
_entry.id   AF-A0A1A9BBJ5-F1
#
_cell.length_a   1.000
_cell.length_b   1.000
_cell.length_c   1.000
_cell.angle_alpha   90.00
_cell.angle_beta   90.00
_cell.angle_gamma   90.00
#
_symmetry.space_group_name_H-M   'P 1'
#
loop_
_entity.id
_entity.type
_entity.pdbx_description
1 polymer ?
#
loop_
_entity_poly.entity_id
_entity_poly.type
_entity_poly.pdbx_seq_one_letter_code
_entity_poly.pdbx_strand_id
1 'polypeptide(L)'
;MSVWGNLATQLPALLGVLVGTAGTMLVTSLNERTRWRRSQTVRWDERRLDAYVELTKAVKEIHAVATQMLGEHRPEARRPALDRAEGLARLAEADVRHTLAWEAVLLLGDEATVEAAAEWRHAVRDIESAARGLPRPPSDVPGMIHRADVGRDRFYHAARRSLGVRGGSVAQVRQLLPGSGGAEPVTIARRRPAGRRAADSGQP
;
A
#
# COMPACT_ATOMS: atom_id res chain seq x y z
N MET A 1 78.03 -3.15 11.90
CA MET A 1 76.68 -3.13 12.51
C MET A 1 75.69 -3.65 11.49
N SER A 2 75.19 -4.86 11.73
CA SER A 2 74.46 -5.68 10.78
C SER A 2 73.04 -5.17 10.55
N VAL A 3 72.72 -4.84 9.30
CA VAL A 3 71.37 -4.53 8.79
C VAL A 3 70.35 -5.59 9.23
N TRP A 4 70.81 -6.83 9.41
CA TRP A 4 70.06 -7.97 9.93
C TRP A 4 69.51 -7.81 11.36
N GLY A 5 70.20 -7.09 12.26
CA GLY A 5 69.72 -6.86 13.63
C GLY A 5 68.54 -5.87 13.69
N ASN A 6 68.53 -4.88 12.80
CA ASN A 6 67.43 -3.91 12.67
C ASN A 6 66.19 -4.54 12.01
N LEU A 7 66.38 -5.47 11.07
CA LEU A 7 65.26 -6.14 10.42
C LEU A 7 64.51 -7.07 11.40
N ALA A 8 65.26 -7.82 12.23
CA ALA A 8 64.68 -8.70 13.24
C ALA A 8 63.87 -7.94 14.30
N THR A 9 64.26 -6.71 14.65
CA THR A 9 63.54 -5.86 15.62
C THR A 9 62.33 -5.14 15.03
N GLN A 10 62.26 -4.97 13.71
CA GLN A 10 61.13 -4.30 13.02
C GLN A 10 60.02 -5.26 12.58
N LEU A 11 60.31 -6.55 12.47
CA LEU A 11 59.32 -7.58 12.09
C LEU A 11 58.03 -7.56 12.93
N PRO A 12 58.08 -7.44 14.27
CA PRO A 12 56.86 -7.40 15.09
C PRO A 12 55.98 -6.17 14.78
N ALA A 13 56.60 -5.02 14.53
CA ALA A 13 55.88 -3.79 14.20
C ALA A 13 55.20 -3.89 12.82
N LEU A 14 55.91 -4.44 11.83
CA LEU A 14 55.35 -4.66 10.49
C LEU A 14 54.20 -5.67 10.51
N LEU A 15 54.31 -6.74 11.30
CA LEU A 15 53.21 -7.70 11.52
C LEU A 15 52.01 -7.02 12.17
N GLY A 16 52.23 -6.17 13.17
CA GLY A 16 51.17 -5.39 13.82
C GLY A 16 50.41 -4.49 12.85
N VAL A 17 51.11 -3.79 11.95
CA VAL A 17 50.50 -2.94 10.92
C VAL A 17 49.74 -3.77 9.89
N LEU A 18 50.28 -4.92 9.48
CA LEU A 18 49.61 -5.81 8.53
C LEU A 18 48.30 -6.37 9.11
N VAL A 19 48.33 -6.81 10.38
CA VAL A 19 47.14 -7.28 11.09
C VAL A 19 46.13 -6.13 11.29
N GLY A 20 46.60 -4.94 11.66
CA GLY A 20 45.75 -3.77 11.86
C GLY A 20 45.05 -3.30 10.57
N THR A 21 45.78 -3.27 9.45
CA THR A 21 45.22 -2.90 8.15
C THR A 21 44.26 -3.96 7.60
N ALA A 22 44.60 -5.24 7.72
CA ALA A 22 43.70 -6.34 7.34
C ALA A 22 42.41 -6.34 8.20
N GLY A 23 42.53 -6.14 9.52
CA GLY A 23 41.38 -6.01 10.42
C GLY A 23 40.52 -4.80 10.07
N THR A 24 41.13 -3.66 9.78
CA THR A 24 40.42 -2.43 9.38
C THR A 24 39.68 -2.61 8.06
N MET A 25 40.31 -3.23 7.05
CA MET A 25 39.68 -3.52 5.76
C MET A 25 38.48 -4.47 5.90
N LEU A 26 38.59 -5.51 6.72
CA LEU A 26 37.49 -6.44 6.98
C LEU A 26 36.31 -5.76 7.68
N VAL A 27 36.57 -5.01 8.75
CA VAL A 27 35.53 -4.27 9.49
C VAL A 27 34.86 -3.24 8.58
N THR A 28 35.63 -2.50 7.77
CA THR A 28 35.11 -1.51 6.82
C THR A 28 34.23 -2.18 5.78
N SER A 29 34.70 -3.28 5.18
CA SER A 29 33.96 -4.04 4.16
C SER A 29 32.63 -4.59 4.69
N LEU A 30 32.59 -5.10 5.93
CA LEU A 30 31.36 -5.58 6.56
C LEU A 30 30.37 -4.43 6.82
N ASN A 31 30.87 -3.27 7.26
CA ASN A 31 30.04 -2.11 7.51
C ASN A 31 29.47 -1.52 6.21
N GLU A 32 30.28 -1.50 5.13
CA GLU A 32 29.84 -1.12 3.79
C GLU A 32 28.74 -2.04 3.26
N ARG A 33 28.88 -3.36 3.47
CA ARG A 33 27.93 -4.37 3.00
C ARG A 33 26.60 -4.30 3.73
N THR A 34 26.60 -4.00 5.04
CA THR A 34 25.37 -3.79 5.81
C THR A 34 24.70 -2.47 5.44
N ARG A 35 25.46 -1.39 5.22
CA ARG A 35 24.94 -0.11 4.73
C ARG A 35 24.33 -0.25 3.33
N TRP A 36 25.03 -0.93 2.42
CA TRP A 36 24.55 -1.24 1.06
C TRP A 36 23.25 -2.05 1.10
N ARG A 37 23.18 -3.10 1.91
CA ARG A 37 21.94 -3.89 2.08
C ARG A 37 20.78 -3.03 2.58
N ARG A 38 20.98 -2.20 3.61
CA ARG A 38 19.91 -1.32 4.12
C ARG A 38 19.43 -0.32 3.07
N SER A 39 20.34 0.35 2.37
CA SER A 39 19.97 1.30 1.31
C SER A 39 19.27 0.63 0.13
N GLN A 40 19.67 -0.59 -0.24
CA GLN A 40 18.98 -1.36 -1.29
C GLN A 40 17.58 -1.81 -0.83
N THR A 41 17.43 -2.30 0.40
CA THR A 41 16.13 -2.71 0.94
C THR A 41 15.12 -1.57 0.92
N VAL A 42 15.51 -0.35 1.33
CA VAL A 42 14.64 0.84 1.28
C VAL A 42 14.18 1.15 -0.14
N ARG A 43 15.09 1.12 -1.12
CA ARG A 43 14.75 1.40 -2.52
C ARG A 43 13.84 0.34 -3.14
N TRP A 44 14.00 -0.92 -2.75
CA TRP A 44 13.11 -2.00 -3.19
C TRP A 44 11.73 -1.88 -2.54
N ASP A 45 11.65 -1.47 -1.28
CA ASP A 45 10.38 -1.22 -0.59
C ASP A 45 9.61 -0.04 -1.21
N GLU A 46 10.30 1.06 -1.55
CA GLU A 46 9.71 2.20 -2.25
C GLU A 46 9.12 1.79 -3.62
N ARG A 47 9.89 1.08 -4.45
CA ARG A 47 9.41 0.60 -5.75
C ARG A 47 8.23 -0.35 -5.64
N ARG A 48 8.24 -1.22 -4.64
CA ARG A 48 7.15 -2.16 -4.36
C ARG A 48 5.89 -1.42 -3.92
N LEU A 49 6.03 -0.41 -3.06
CA LEU A 49 4.93 0.47 -2.69
C LEU A 49 4.34 1.17 -3.92
N ASP A 50 5.18 1.74 -4.79
CA ASP A 50 4.74 2.40 -6.02
C ASP A 50 3.94 1.43 -6.91
N ALA A 51 4.44 0.21 -7.11
CA ALA A 51 3.74 -0.82 -7.88
C ALA A 51 2.35 -1.15 -7.28
N TYR A 52 2.27 -1.32 -5.95
CA TYR A 52 1.00 -1.57 -5.27
C TYR A 52 0.01 -0.39 -5.40
N VAL A 53 0.51 0.84 -5.33
CA VAL A 53 -0.30 2.06 -5.48
C VAL A 53 -0.84 2.19 -6.90
N GLU A 54 -0.01 1.98 -7.92
CA GLU A 54 -0.44 2.07 -9.31
C GLU A 54 -1.46 0.99 -9.67
N LEU A 55 -1.25 -0.26 -9.21
CA LEU A 55 -2.25 -1.31 -9.39
C LEU A 55 -3.56 -0.93 -8.69
N THR A 56 -3.49 -0.44 -7.46
CA THR A 56 -4.66 -0.01 -6.69
C THR A 56 -5.46 1.06 -7.43
N LYS A 57 -4.78 2.07 -7.99
CA LYS A 57 -5.44 3.15 -8.75
C LYS A 57 -6.17 2.58 -9.95
N ALA A 58 -5.49 1.77 -10.78
CA ALA A 58 -6.07 1.22 -11.99
C ALA A 58 -7.27 0.30 -11.69
N VAL A 59 -7.13 -0.64 -10.74
CA VAL A 59 -8.21 -1.57 -10.36
C VAL A 59 -9.41 -0.82 -9.75
N LYS A 60 -9.18 0.20 -8.91
CA LYS A 60 -10.28 1.01 -8.34
C LYS A 60 -10.99 1.83 -9.39
N GLU A 61 -10.29 2.28 -10.41
CA GLU A 61 -10.91 3.00 -11.51
C GLU A 61 -11.80 2.09 -12.35
N ILE A 62 -11.31 0.91 -12.73
CA ILE A 62 -12.13 -0.13 -13.40
C ILE A 62 -13.37 -0.45 -12.55
N HIS A 63 -13.20 -0.72 -11.26
CA HIS A 63 -14.31 -0.99 -10.33
C HIS A 63 -15.31 0.18 -10.29
N ALA A 64 -14.83 1.42 -10.19
CA ALA A 64 -15.69 2.60 -10.10
C ALA A 64 -16.47 2.87 -11.40
N VAL A 65 -15.85 2.67 -12.56
CA VAL A 65 -16.51 2.85 -13.87
C VAL A 65 -17.53 1.74 -14.09
N ALA A 66 -17.13 0.47 -13.92
CA ALA A 66 -18.03 -0.67 -14.10
C ALA A 66 -19.26 -0.61 -13.17
N THR A 67 -19.07 -0.20 -11.91
CA THR A 67 -20.18 -0.03 -10.96
C THR A 67 -21.11 1.12 -11.34
N GLN A 68 -20.59 2.21 -11.92
CA GLN A 68 -21.44 3.31 -12.39
C GLN A 68 -22.24 2.92 -13.63
N MET A 69 -21.65 2.15 -14.56
CA MET A 69 -22.40 1.60 -15.72
C MET A 69 -23.55 0.70 -15.27
N LEU A 70 -23.36 -0.05 -14.19
CA LEU A 70 -24.40 -0.89 -13.58
C LEU A 70 -25.43 -0.09 -12.76
N GLY A 71 -25.30 1.25 -12.67
CA GLY A 71 -26.11 2.11 -11.79
C GLY A 71 -27.62 1.99 -12.00
N GLU A 72 -28.09 1.86 -13.25
CA GLU A 72 -29.53 1.70 -13.54
C GLU A 72 -30.12 0.39 -12.99
N HIS A 73 -29.27 -0.60 -12.72
CA HIS A 73 -29.64 -1.91 -12.20
C HIS A 73 -29.40 -2.02 -10.68
N ARG A 74 -29.11 -0.89 -10.03
CA ARG A 74 -28.77 -0.79 -8.61
C ARG A 74 -29.54 0.35 -7.94
N PRO A 75 -30.75 0.07 -7.41
CA PRO A 75 -31.58 1.09 -6.75
C PRO A 75 -30.87 1.82 -5.59
N GLU A 76 -29.89 1.18 -4.96
CA GLU A 76 -29.10 1.72 -3.86
C GLU A 76 -27.85 2.53 -4.30
N ALA A 77 -27.64 2.68 -5.61
CA ALA A 77 -26.47 3.39 -6.14
C ALA A 77 -26.50 4.88 -5.73
N ARG A 78 -25.41 5.33 -5.08
CA ARG A 78 -25.24 6.73 -4.66
C ARG A 78 -24.75 7.66 -5.77
N ARG A 79 -24.19 7.10 -6.85
CA ARG A 79 -23.69 7.86 -7.99
C ARG A 79 -24.64 7.70 -9.17
N PRO A 80 -24.81 8.74 -10.01
CA PRO A 80 -25.56 8.61 -11.25
C PRO A 80 -25.01 7.47 -12.12
N ALA A 81 -25.89 6.84 -12.88
CA ALA A 81 -25.49 5.86 -13.87
C ALA A 81 -24.63 6.53 -14.96
N LEU A 82 -23.62 5.80 -15.42
CA LEU A 82 -22.73 6.25 -16.49
C LEU A 82 -23.22 5.71 -17.83
N ASP A 83 -23.20 6.56 -18.87
CA ASP A 83 -23.48 6.13 -20.23
C ASP A 83 -22.57 4.97 -20.65
N ARG A 84 -23.11 4.03 -21.43
CA ARG A 84 -22.39 2.82 -21.82
C ARG A 84 -21.19 3.12 -22.72
N ALA A 85 -21.33 4.01 -23.69
CA ALA A 85 -20.25 4.32 -24.63
C ALA A 85 -19.12 5.05 -23.89
N GLU A 86 -19.47 6.02 -23.04
CA GLU A 86 -18.49 6.70 -22.17
C GLU A 86 -17.80 5.70 -21.22
N GLY A 87 -18.56 4.80 -20.59
CA GLY A 87 -18.03 3.79 -19.68
C GLY A 87 -17.05 2.83 -20.36
N LEU A 88 -17.36 2.36 -21.56
CA LEU A 88 -16.47 1.46 -22.32
C LEU A 88 -15.15 2.14 -22.71
N ALA A 89 -15.18 3.42 -23.11
CA ALA A 89 -13.97 4.18 -23.42
C ALA A 89 -13.06 4.31 -22.18
N ARG A 90 -13.64 4.68 -21.03
CA ARG A 90 -12.91 4.82 -19.78
C ARG A 90 -12.35 3.49 -19.25
N LEU A 91 -13.08 2.39 -19.43
CA LEU A 91 -12.58 1.05 -19.11
C LEU A 91 -11.36 0.67 -19.94
N ALA A 92 -11.37 0.97 -21.25
CA ALA A 92 -10.23 0.69 -22.12
C ALA A 92 -8.97 1.45 -21.69
N GLU A 93 -9.09 2.74 -21.33
CA GLU A 93 -7.97 3.54 -20.82
C GLU A 93 -7.43 3.03 -19.48
N ALA A 94 -8.31 2.56 -18.59
CA ALA A 94 -7.93 2.00 -17.31
C ALA A 94 -7.26 0.61 -17.44
N ASP A 95 -7.67 -0.21 -18.41
CA ASP A 95 -7.11 -1.55 -18.64
C ASP A 95 -5.65 -1.52 -19.11
N VAL A 96 -5.28 -0.53 -19.94
CA VAL A 96 -3.87 -0.31 -20.34
C VAL A 96 -2.99 -0.06 -19.12
N ARG A 97 -3.41 0.84 -18.23
CA ARG A 97 -2.67 1.15 -16.99
C ARG A 97 -2.65 -0.05 -16.03
N HIS A 98 -3.76 -0.76 -15.91
CA HIS A 98 -3.86 -1.97 -15.11
C HIS A 98 -2.84 -3.02 -15.56
N THR A 99 -2.71 -3.25 -16.87
CA THR A 99 -1.77 -4.24 -17.43
C THR A 99 -0.33 -3.92 -17.04
N LEU A 100 0.11 -2.67 -17.23
CA LEU A 100 1.47 -2.25 -16.86
C LEU A 100 1.72 -2.33 -15.35
N ALA A 101 0.74 -1.91 -14.54
CA ALA A 101 0.84 -1.97 -13.09
C ALA A 101 0.87 -3.42 -12.57
N TRP A 102 0.15 -4.34 -13.24
CA TRP A 102 0.13 -5.76 -12.89
C TRP A 102 1.50 -6.41 -13.08
N GLU A 103 2.19 -6.13 -14.20
CA GLU A 103 3.56 -6.61 -14.43
C GLU A 103 4.52 -6.14 -13.33
N ALA A 104 4.42 -4.87 -12.90
CA ALA A 104 5.25 -4.36 -11.81
C ALA A 104 5.00 -5.10 -10.48
N VAL A 105 3.74 -5.46 -10.19
CA VAL A 105 3.41 -6.24 -8.99
C VAL A 105 3.93 -7.67 -9.08
N LEU A 106 3.89 -8.30 -10.25
CA LEU A 106 4.50 -9.63 -10.45
C LEU A 106 6.02 -9.63 -10.23
N LEU A 107 6.70 -8.55 -10.63
CA LEU A 107 8.16 -8.44 -10.50
C LEU A 107 8.64 -8.09 -9.09
N LEU A 108 7.83 -7.33 -8.33
CA LEU A 108 8.27 -6.71 -7.07
C LEU A 108 7.54 -7.25 -5.83
N GLY A 109 6.37 -7.85 -6.01
CA GLY A 109 5.54 -8.35 -4.93
C GLY A 109 6.06 -9.67 -4.35
N ASP A 110 5.80 -9.89 -3.06
CA ASP A 110 5.88 -11.24 -2.48
C ASP A 110 4.67 -12.07 -2.90
N GLU A 111 4.82 -13.39 -2.82
CA GLU A 111 3.80 -14.38 -3.22
C GLU A 111 2.41 -14.08 -2.64
N ALA A 112 2.31 -13.84 -1.33
CA ALA A 112 1.02 -13.62 -0.66
C ALA A 112 0.35 -12.31 -1.11
N THR A 113 1.14 -11.27 -1.41
CA THR A 113 0.59 -10.01 -1.94
C THR A 113 0.16 -10.15 -3.40
N VAL A 114 0.93 -10.87 -4.22
CA VAL A 114 0.58 -11.16 -5.62
C VAL A 114 -0.71 -11.98 -5.70
N GLU A 115 -0.85 -13.00 -4.86
CA GLU A 115 -2.06 -13.83 -4.78
C GLU A 115 -3.29 -13.00 -4.39
N ALA A 116 -3.20 -12.20 -3.32
CA ALA A 116 -4.30 -11.33 -2.89
C ALA A 116 -4.67 -10.27 -3.95
N ALA A 117 -3.68 -9.71 -4.65
CA ALA A 117 -3.90 -8.81 -5.78
C ALA A 117 -4.60 -9.53 -6.94
N ALA A 118 -4.21 -10.78 -7.22
CA ALA A 118 -4.81 -11.61 -8.25
C ALA A 118 -6.29 -11.92 -7.96
N GLU A 119 -6.63 -12.25 -6.71
CA GLU A 119 -8.02 -12.44 -6.28
C GLU A 119 -8.84 -11.16 -6.47
N TRP A 120 -8.31 -10.02 -6.01
CA TRP A 120 -9.01 -8.74 -6.12
C TRP A 120 -9.26 -8.35 -7.57
N ARG A 121 -8.24 -8.46 -8.44
CA ARG A 121 -8.37 -8.12 -9.86
C ARG A 121 -9.39 -9.01 -10.56
N HIS A 122 -9.44 -10.32 -10.23
CA HIS A 122 -10.43 -11.23 -10.78
C HIS A 122 -11.85 -10.83 -10.36
N ALA A 123 -12.07 -10.54 -9.07
CA ALA A 123 -13.37 -10.09 -8.60
C ALA A 123 -13.82 -8.77 -9.27
N VAL A 124 -12.90 -7.85 -9.56
CA VAL A 124 -13.22 -6.62 -10.31
C VAL A 124 -13.51 -6.90 -11.79
N ARG A 125 -12.78 -7.83 -12.43
CA ARG A 125 -13.06 -8.26 -13.81
C ARG A 125 -14.44 -8.88 -13.96
N ASP A 126 -14.95 -9.58 -12.94
CA ASP A 126 -16.32 -10.09 -12.96
C ASP A 126 -17.33 -8.92 -13.07
N ILE A 127 -17.14 -7.86 -12.28
CA ILE A 127 -17.98 -6.65 -12.31
C ILE A 127 -17.88 -5.95 -13.67
N GLU A 128 -16.67 -5.82 -14.21
CA GLU A 128 -16.43 -5.28 -15.55
C GLU A 128 -17.16 -6.09 -16.63
N SER A 129 -17.09 -7.43 -16.54
CA SER A 129 -17.77 -8.33 -17.47
C SER A 129 -19.29 -8.16 -17.42
N ALA A 130 -19.86 -7.99 -16.22
CA ALA A 130 -21.28 -7.66 -16.05
C ALA A 130 -21.64 -6.30 -16.67
N ALA A 131 -20.81 -5.28 -16.48
CA ALA A 131 -21.02 -3.96 -17.08
C ALA A 131 -20.94 -3.99 -18.62
N ARG A 132 -20.00 -4.75 -19.18
CA ARG A 132 -19.89 -4.96 -20.63
C ARG A 132 -21.10 -5.74 -21.19
N GLY A 133 -21.69 -6.62 -20.39
CA GLY A 133 -22.87 -7.44 -20.70
C GLY A 133 -24.23 -6.72 -20.66
N LEU A 134 -24.26 -5.41 -20.40
CA LEU A 134 -25.50 -4.62 -20.45
C LEU A 134 -26.23 -4.77 -21.80
N PRO A 135 -27.58 -4.68 -21.83
CA PRO A 135 -28.48 -4.24 -20.76
C PRO A 135 -28.94 -5.37 -19.82
N ARG A 136 -28.37 -6.57 -19.87
CA ARG A 136 -28.81 -7.71 -19.04
C ARG A 136 -27.67 -8.20 -18.14
N PRO A 137 -27.39 -7.51 -17.03
CA PRO A 137 -26.35 -7.94 -16.11
C PRO A 137 -26.81 -9.17 -15.29
N PRO A 138 -25.88 -9.90 -14.65
CA PRO A 138 -26.22 -10.94 -13.69
C PRO A 138 -27.08 -10.42 -12.53
N SER A 139 -27.85 -11.30 -11.87
CA SER A 139 -28.71 -10.91 -10.75
C SER A 139 -27.94 -10.61 -9.45
N ASP A 140 -26.72 -11.12 -9.28
CA ASP A 140 -25.89 -10.98 -8.06
C ASP A 140 -24.85 -9.84 -8.15
N VAL A 141 -25.19 -8.70 -8.77
CA VAL A 141 -24.28 -7.54 -8.79
C VAL A 141 -23.83 -7.10 -7.38
N PRO A 142 -24.71 -7.04 -6.35
CA PRO A 142 -24.28 -6.71 -5.00
C PRO A 142 -23.25 -7.69 -4.42
N GLY A 143 -23.42 -9.00 -4.63
CA GLY A 143 -22.47 -10.01 -4.18
C GLY A 143 -21.12 -9.93 -4.89
N MET A 144 -21.12 -9.63 -6.20
CA MET A 144 -19.87 -9.37 -6.96
C MET A 144 -19.07 -8.21 -6.36
N ILE A 145 -19.76 -7.11 -6.03
CA ILE A 145 -19.13 -5.92 -5.44
C ILE A 145 -18.62 -6.20 -4.04
N HIS A 146 -19.37 -6.96 -3.23
CA HIS A 146 -18.90 -7.40 -1.92
C HIS A 146 -17.63 -8.26 -2.04
N ARG A 147 -17.57 -9.20 -3.01
CA ARG A 147 -16.35 -10.01 -3.25
C ARG A 147 -15.16 -9.14 -3.65
N ALA A 148 -15.36 -8.12 -4.48
CA ALA A 148 -14.30 -7.19 -4.85
C ALA A 148 -13.83 -6.34 -3.64
N ASP A 149 -14.74 -5.90 -2.78
CA ASP A 149 -14.40 -5.17 -1.56
C ASP A 149 -13.62 -6.03 -0.55
N VAL A 150 -14.00 -7.31 -0.38
CA VAL A 150 -13.26 -8.27 0.45
C VAL A 150 -11.87 -8.54 -0.14
N GLY A 151 -11.78 -8.73 -1.46
CA GLY A 151 -10.51 -8.92 -2.16
C GLY A 151 -9.57 -7.72 -1.99
N ARG A 152 -10.08 -6.49 -2.12
CA ARG A 152 -9.32 -5.26 -1.85
C ARG A 152 -8.75 -5.26 -0.43
N ASP A 153 -9.58 -5.57 0.56
CA ASP A 153 -9.15 -5.53 1.95
C ASP A 153 -8.07 -6.59 2.24
N ARG A 154 -8.16 -7.78 1.62
CA ARG A 154 -7.09 -8.80 1.68
C ARG A 154 -5.80 -8.31 1.04
N PHE A 155 -5.88 -7.69 -0.14
CA PHE A 155 -4.71 -7.11 -0.81
C PHE A 155 -4.04 -6.04 0.05
N TYR A 156 -4.79 -5.13 0.65
CA TYR A 156 -4.23 -4.10 1.55
C TYR A 156 -3.55 -4.71 2.77
N HIS A 157 -4.13 -5.76 3.35
CA HIS A 157 -3.50 -6.47 4.46
C HIS A 157 -2.19 -7.15 4.04
N ALA A 158 -2.16 -7.83 2.89
CA ALA A 158 -0.94 -8.47 2.38
C ALA A 158 0.15 -7.43 2.04
N ALA A 159 -0.20 -6.38 1.29
CA ALA A 159 0.71 -5.31 0.91
C ALA A 159 1.37 -4.65 2.13
N ARG A 160 0.58 -4.30 3.16
CA ARG A 160 1.08 -3.72 4.42
C ARG A 160 2.05 -4.65 5.14
N ARG A 161 1.71 -5.95 5.25
CA ARG A 161 2.61 -6.95 5.85
C ARG A 161 3.92 -7.04 5.08
N SER A 162 3.85 -7.06 3.75
CA SER A 162 5.05 -7.17 2.91
C SER A 162 6.01 -6.00 3.14
N LEU A 163 5.48 -4.77 3.30
CA LEU A 163 6.21 -3.53 3.56
C LEU A 163 6.61 -3.35 5.04
N GLY A 164 6.39 -4.36 5.90
CA GLY A 164 6.73 -4.29 7.31
C GLY A 164 5.87 -3.33 8.14
N VAL A 165 4.74 -2.86 7.59
CA VAL A 165 3.82 -1.94 8.28
C VAL A 165 3.02 -2.73 9.32
N ARG A 166 3.28 -2.46 10.61
CA ARG A 166 2.62 -3.13 11.74
C ARG A 166 1.28 -2.46 12.10
N GLY A 167 0.32 -3.29 12.55
CA GLY A 167 -0.92 -2.87 13.22
C GLY A 167 -2.09 -2.44 12.32
N GLY A 168 -3.30 -2.45 12.92
CA GLY A 168 -4.54 -1.82 12.44
C GLY A 168 -5.30 -2.56 11.33
N SER A 169 -6.62 -2.69 11.49
CA SER A 169 -7.51 -3.08 10.38
C SER A 169 -7.70 -1.88 9.45
N VAL A 170 -7.43 -2.08 8.16
CA VAL A 170 -7.80 -1.13 7.09
C VAL A 170 -9.01 -1.63 6.30
N ALA A 171 -9.68 -2.68 6.80
CA ALA A 171 -10.85 -3.27 6.17
C ALA A 171 -11.96 -2.24 6.04
N GLN A 172 -12.22 -1.81 4.81
CA GLN A 172 -13.28 -0.86 4.48
C GLN A 172 -14.62 -1.58 4.36
N VAL A 173 -14.62 -2.88 4.02
CA VAL A 173 -15.86 -3.66 3.93
C VAL A 173 -16.60 -3.70 5.27
N ARG A 174 -15.87 -3.70 6.39
CA ARG A 174 -16.44 -3.65 7.75
C ARG A 174 -17.19 -2.35 8.02
N GLN A 175 -16.79 -1.24 7.41
CA GLN A 175 -17.45 0.06 7.56
C GLN A 175 -18.71 0.18 6.69
N LEU A 176 -18.86 -0.68 5.67
CA LEU A 176 -20.01 -0.67 4.75
C LEU A 176 -21.20 -1.50 5.26
N LEU A 177 -21.00 -2.37 6.26
CA LEU A 177 -22.09 -3.12 6.88
C LEU A 177 -22.82 -2.23 7.92
N PRO A 178 -24.12 -1.94 7.76
CA PRO A 178 -24.89 -1.28 8.80
C PRO A 178 -25.01 -2.21 10.02
N GLY A 179 -24.27 -1.90 11.09
CA GLY A 179 -24.33 -2.63 12.37
C GLY A 179 -22.99 -2.99 13.02
N SER A 180 -21.85 -2.85 12.33
CA SER A 180 -20.51 -3.10 12.90
C SER A 180 -19.91 -1.84 13.55
N GLY A 181 -20.72 -1.15 14.36
CA GLY A 181 -20.28 -0.06 15.24
C GLY A 181 -19.54 -0.61 16.45
N GLY A 182 -18.30 -1.05 16.25
CA GLY A 182 -17.39 -1.49 17.30
C GLY A 182 -16.09 -0.68 17.29
N ALA A 183 -16.19 0.61 17.58
CA ALA A 183 -15.11 1.43 18.12
C ALA A 183 -15.75 2.58 18.88
N GLU A 184 -15.36 2.74 20.15
CA GLU A 184 -15.85 3.76 21.08
C GLU A 184 -15.98 5.16 20.44
N PRO A 185 -16.95 5.97 20.90
CA PRO A 185 -16.95 7.38 20.58
C PRO A 185 -15.68 8.02 21.15
N VAL A 186 -14.80 8.47 20.27
CA VAL A 186 -13.74 9.43 20.63
C VAL A 186 -14.45 10.67 21.17
N THR A 187 -14.53 10.74 22.49
CA THR A 187 -14.97 11.93 23.21
C THR A 187 -13.87 12.97 23.00
N ILE A 188 -13.98 13.76 21.94
CA ILE A 188 -13.22 14.99 21.81
C ILE A 188 -13.77 15.94 22.86
N ALA A 189 -13.17 15.88 24.05
CA ALA A 189 -13.42 16.84 25.11
C ALA A 189 -13.15 18.24 24.55
N ARG A 190 -14.21 18.97 24.23
CA ARG A 190 -14.13 20.41 23.95
C ARG A 190 -13.57 21.06 25.22
N ARG A 191 -12.30 21.44 25.20
CA ARG A 191 -11.72 22.36 26.17
C ARG A 191 -12.58 23.63 26.17
N ARG A 192 -13.37 23.80 27.23
CA ARG A 192 -13.99 25.09 27.58
C ARG A 192 -12.86 26.11 27.75
N PRO A 193 -12.84 27.24 27.02
CA PRO A 193 -11.93 28.32 27.37
C PRO A 193 -12.33 28.89 28.73
N ALA A 194 -11.34 29.02 29.61
CA ALA A 194 -11.45 29.62 30.92
C ALA A 194 -11.93 31.08 30.83
N GLY A 195 -12.68 31.49 31.84
CA GLY A 195 -13.59 32.63 31.80
C GLY A 195 -12.97 33.99 31.52
N ARG A 196 -13.81 34.86 30.96
CA ARG A 196 -13.66 36.31 31.04
C ARG A 196 -14.72 36.82 32.03
N ARG A 197 -14.25 37.34 33.16
CA ARG A 197 -15.07 38.03 34.17
C ARG A 197 -15.78 39.20 33.50
N ALA A 198 -17.10 39.27 33.67
CA ALA A 198 -17.85 40.51 33.49
C ALA A 198 -17.69 41.33 34.78
N ALA A 199 -17.05 42.49 34.66
CA ALA A 199 -17.34 43.65 35.48
C ALA A 199 -18.60 44.30 34.86
N ASP A 200 -19.70 44.43 35.59
CA ASP A 200 -20.00 45.48 36.57
C ASP A 200 -20.35 46.83 35.91
N SER A 201 -21.25 47.56 36.58
CA SER A 201 -22.08 48.70 36.16
C SER A 201 -23.38 48.27 35.46
N GLY A 202 -24.58 48.61 35.92
CA GLY A 202 -25.02 49.48 37.01
C GLY A 202 -26.53 49.71 36.81
N GLN A 203 -27.26 49.61 37.90
CA GLN A 203 -28.71 49.87 38.12
C GLN A 203 -29.22 51.22 37.57
N PRO A 204 -30.51 51.57 37.75
CA PRO A 204 -31.73 50.75 37.91
C PRO A 204 -32.77 51.00 36.80
#